data_AF-A0AAT9FI50-F1
#
_entry.id   AF-A0AAT9FI50-F1
#
_cell.length_a   1.000
_cell.length_b   1.000
_cell.length_c   1.000
_cell.angle_alpha   90.00
_cell.angle_beta   90.00
_cell.angle_gamma   90.00
#
_symmetry.space_group_name_H-M   'P 1'
#
loop_
_entity.id
_entity.type
_entity.pdbx_description
1 polymer ?
#
loop_
_entity_poly.entity_id
_entity_poly.type
_entity_poly.pdbx_seq_one_letter_code
_entity_poly.pdbx_strand_id
1 'polypeptide(L)'
;MSIFITVVHIVSWIAFLGLIPLIIAALWIKNRSSVQCWVRTVKQPERWLLTTVIDGDSEDNAQRTALQLLVEDARNCEWDAACAYRRRDQKNGQWIIGLISNNEPGITNGDTAFTRLPAGTYLRASGTPRDEGVTVKDKVNAWSQANAIPLGSEVFSLTAQSFQCWEWPITGEAETPSWITRLIEKIFELRDIAFYPLIVTPLTIAMLGTGSSWLFGIGIFTVILLSGAHKFVFLHQREDATQERHLQNY
;
A
#
# COMPACT_ATOMS: atom_id res chain seq x y z
N MET A 1 47.93 -24.97 -6.51
CA MET A 1 46.56 -24.38 -6.44
C MET A 1 45.67 -25.22 -7.35
N SER A 2 44.64 -25.87 -6.80
CA SER A 2 43.81 -26.83 -7.56
C SER A 2 43.04 -26.12 -8.67
N ILE A 3 42.96 -26.74 -9.86
CA ILE A 3 42.15 -26.26 -11.00
C ILE A 3 40.72 -25.92 -10.55
N PHE A 4 40.19 -26.69 -9.59
CA PHE A 4 38.88 -26.46 -8.97
C PHE A 4 38.76 -25.07 -8.33
N ILE A 5 39.77 -24.62 -7.57
CA ILE A 5 39.76 -23.31 -6.89
C ILE A 5 39.78 -22.18 -7.92
N THR A 6 40.59 -22.33 -8.97
CA THR A 6 40.68 -21.35 -10.05
C THR A 6 39.35 -21.23 -10.81
N VAL A 7 38.69 -22.35 -11.09
CA VAL A 7 37.36 -22.37 -11.73
C VAL A 7 36.30 -21.70 -10.85
N VAL A 8 36.28 -21.99 -9.55
CA VAL A 8 35.36 -21.35 -8.60
C VAL A 8 35.54 -19.83 -8.59
N HIS A 9 36.79 -19.35 -8.51
CA HIS A 9 37.05 -17.90 -8.52
C HIS A 9 36.56 -17.23 -9.81
N ILE A 10 36.86 -17.83 -10.98
CA ILE A 10 36.44 -17.27 -12.28
C ILE A 10 34.91 -17.21 -12.36
N VAL A 11 34.21 -18.28 -11.97
CA VAL A 11 32.75 -18.32 -11.97
C VAL A 11 32.16 -17.30 -10.99
N SER A 12 32.74 -17.15 -9.79
CA SER A 12 32.30 -16.16 -8.81
C SER A 12 32.50 -14.71 -9.31
N TRP A 13 33.59 -14.42 -10.03
CA TRP A 13 33.79 -13.12 -10.65
C TRP A 13 32.78 -12.82 -11.76
N ILE A 14 32.50 -13.81 -12.62
CA ILE A 14 31.50 -13.68 -13.68
C ILE A 14 30.11 -13.44 -13.06
N ALA A 15 29.74 -14.21 -12.03
CA ALA A 15 28.47 -14.04 -11.33
C ALA A 15 28.39 -12.67 -10.63
N PHE A 16 29.44 -12.24 -9.96
CA PHE A 16 29.50 -10.94 -9.27
C PHE A 16 29.32 -9.78 -10.26
N LEU A 17 30.11 -9.76 -11.34
CA LEU A 17 30.04 -8.70 -12.36
C LEU A 17 28.71 -8.72 -13.12
N GLY A 18 28.13 -9.90 -13.36
CA GLY A 18 26.81 -10.04 -13.98
C GLY A 18 25.65 -9.58 -13.10
N LEU A 19 25.78 -9.72 -11.77
CA LEU A 19 24.75 -9.32 -10.82
C LEU A 19 24.72 -7.81 -10.56
N ILE A 20 25.84 -7.09 -10.67
CA ILE A 20 25.90 -5.62 -10.49
C ILE A 20 24.90 -4.86 -11.39
N PRO A 21 24.89 -5.02 -12.73
CA PRO A 21 23.94 -4.30 -13.58
C PRO A 21 22.50 -4.71 -13.29
N LEU A 22 22.26 -5.97 -12.91
CA LEU A 22 20.94 -6.45 -12.52
C LEU A 22 20.46 -5.75 -11.23
N ILE A 23 21.34 -5.60 -10.24
CA ILE A 23 21.06 -4.83 -9.00
C ILE A 23 20.77 -3.37 -9.31
N ILE A 24 21.60 -2.73 -10.14
CA ILE A 24 21.42 -1.32 -10.49
C ILE A 24 20.08 -1.11 -11.19
N ALA A 25 19.75 -1.96 -12.18
CA ALA A 25 18.47 -1.91 -12.87
C ALA A 25 17.30 -2.12 -11.91
N ALA A 26 17.44 -3.10 -11.02
CA ALA A 26 16.41 -3.45 -10.06
C ALA A 26 16.22 -2.31 -9.02
N LEU A 27 17.29 -1.69 -8.53
CA LEU A 27 17.24 -0.54 -7.61
C LEU A 27 16.66 0.69 -8.29
N TRP A 28 16.96 0.90 -9.58
CA TRP A 28 16.42 1.98 -10.37
C TRP A 28 14.90 1.83 -10.59
N ILE A 29 14.44 0.61 -10.91
CA ILE A 29 13.01 0.28 -11.00
C ILE A 29 12.35 0.51 -9.63
N LYS A 30 12.96 0.01 -8.56
CA LYS A 30 12.46 0.18 -7.19
C LYS A 30 12.32 1.66 -6.84
N ASN A 31 13.36 2.46 -7.05
CA ASN A 31 13.35 3.88 -6.71
C ASN A 31 12.31 4.68 -7.51
N ARG A 32 12.09 4.34 -8.79
CA ARG A 32 11.01 4.97 -9.59
C ARG A 32 9.61 4.62 -9.08
N SER A 33 9.45 3.42 -8.54
CA SER A 33 8.14 2.91 -8.12
C SER A 33 7.79 3.19 -6.65
N SER A 34 8.76 3.30 -5.74
CA SER A 34 8.53 3.64 -4.32
C SER A 34 8.06 5.08 -4.11
N VAL A 35 8.04 5.87 -5.18
CA VAL A 35 7.59 7.26 -5.23
C VAL A 35 6.14 7.34 -5.76
N GLN A 36 5.58 6.22 -6.23
CA GLN A 36 4.30 6.18 -6.91
C GLN A 36 3.18 5.73 -5.97
N CYS A 37 2.21 6.63 -5.78
CA CYS A 37 0.88 6.25 -5.30
C CYS A 37 0.34 5.14 -6.19
N TRP A 38 -0.11 4.05 -5.58
CA TRP A 38 -0.52 2.86 -6.31
C TRP A 38 -2.00 2.93 -6.63
N VAL A 39 -2.33 3.03 -7.93
CA VAL A 39 -3.70 3.20 -8.41
C VAL A 39 -4.19 1.91 -9.03
N ARG A 40 -5.31 1.36 -8.55
CA ARG A 40 -5.91 0.10 -9.02
C ARG A 40 -7.41 0.05 -8.88
N THR A 41 -8.08 -0.76 -9.69
CA THR A 41 -9.52 -1.01 -9.57
C THR A 41 -9.78 -2.12 -8.53
N VAL A 42 -10.69 -1.87 -7.60
CA VAL A 42 -11.06 -2.80 -6.53
C VAL A 42 -12.57 -2.97 -6.50
N LYS A 43 -13.03 -4.23 -6.42
CA LYS A 43 -14.43 -4.54 -6.13
C LYS A 43 -14.60 -4.56 -4.61
N GLN A 44 -15.49 -3.72 -4.11
CA GLN A 44 -15.85 -3.68 -2.71
C GLN A 44 -17.16 -4.41 -2.49
N PRO A 45 -17.28 -5.22 -1.43
CA PRO A 45 -18.57 -5.73 -1.01
C PRO A 45 -19.43 -4.58 -0.50
N GLU A 46 -20.63 -4.93 -0.07
CA GLU A 46 -21.50 -4.02 0.62
C GLU A 46 -20.85 -3.52 1.93
N ARG A 47 -21.04 -2.24 2.23
CA ARG A 47 -20.41 -1.56 3.36
C ARG A 47 -21.42 -0.79 4.19
N TRP A 48 -21.14 -0.68 5.47
CA TRP A 48 -21.91 0.09 6.44
C TRP A 48 -21.07 1.26 6.93
N LEU A 49 -21.71 2.42 7.03
CA LEU A 49 -21.06 3.68 7.31
C LEU A 49 -21.75 4.35 8.51
N LEU A 50 -20.97 4.73 9.51
CA LEU A 50 -21.41 5.54 10.64
C LEU A 50 -20.74 6.90 10.51
N THR A 51 -21.51 7.99 10.32
CA THR A 51 -20.94 9.32 10.06
C THR A 51 -21.54 10.41 10.91
N THR A 52 -20.73 11.43 11.14
CA THR A 52 -21.14 12.75 11.62
C THR A 52 -20.66 13.84 10.65
N VAL A 53 -21.38 14.96 10.62
CA VAL A 53 -21.06 16.12 9.79
C VAL A 53 -20.47 17.21 10.68
N ILE A 54 -19.36 17.79 10.23
CA ILE A 54 -18.65 18.88 10.91
C ILE A 54 -18.62 20.08 9.99
N ASP A 55 -19.06 21.22 10.52
CA ASP A 55 -19.06 22.50 9.80
C ASP A 55 -17.66 23.15 9.74
N GLY A 56 -17.36 23.75 8.58
CA GLY A 56 -16.21 24.64 8.36
C GLY A 56 -14.86 23.97 8.07
N ASP A 57 -13.80 24.78 7.98
CA ASP A 57 -12.40 24.33 8.06
C ASP A 57 -12.09 23.93 9.51
N SER A 58 -12.81 22.93 10.03
CA SER A 58 -12.71 22.51 11.42
C SER A 58 -11.27 22.06 11.73
N GLU A 59 -10.67 22.62 12.78
CA GLU A 59 -9.36 22.22 13.28
C GLU A 59 -9.25 20.69 13.40
N ASP A 60 -8.06 20.14 13.15
CA ASP A 60 -7.76 18.70 13.29
C ASP A 60 -8.27 18.11 14.62
N ASN A 61 -8.36 18.94 15.65
CA ASN A 61 -8.84 18.55 16.97
C ASN A 61 -10.36 18.24 16.97
N ALA A 62 -11.17 19.05 16.28
CA ALA A 62 -12.61 18.81 16.15
C ALA A 62 -12.88 17.51 15.39
N GLN A 63 -12.10 17.25 14.34
CA GLN A 63 -12.16 16.00 13.59
C GLN A 63 -11.81 14.77 14.44
N ARG A 64 -10.80 14.91 15.32
CA ARG A 64 -10.39 13.84 16.25
C ARG A 64 -11.47 13.56 17.29
N THR A 65 -12.04 14.60 17.90
CA THR A 65 -13.12 14.44 18.89
C THR A 65 -14.34 13.77 18.27
N ALA A 66 -14.74 14.20 17.07
CA ALA A 66 -15.85 13.57 16.35
C ALA A 66 -15.59 12.09 16.07
N LEU A 67 -14.38 11.73 15.65
CA LEU A 67 -14.01 10.33 15.43
C LEU A 67 -14.01 9.52 16.73
N GLN A 68 -13.58 10.09 17.85
CA GLN A 68 -13.61 9.43 19.16
C GLN A 68 -15.04 9.11 19.61
N LEU A 69 -15.97 10.05 19.44
CA LEU A 69 -17.39 9.83 19.75
C LEU A 69 -17.98 8.71 18.87
N LEU A 70 -17.67 8.71 17.58
CA LEU A 70 -18.13 7.64 16.67
C LEU A 70 -17.57 6.27 17.05
N VAL A 71 -16.34 6.19 17.57
CA VAL A 71 -15.75 4.93 18.07
C VAL A 71 -16.48 4.45 19.32
N GLU A 72 -16.89 5.35 20.19
CA GLU A 72 -17.70 5.02 21.35
C GLU A 72 -19.07 4.49 20.93
N ASP A 73 -19.74 5.16 19.99
CA ASP A 73 -21.03 4.70 19.43
C ASP A 73 -20.92 3.34 18.73
N ALA A 74 -19.86 3.13 17.93
CA ALA A 74 -19.61 1.85 17.28
C ALA A 74 -19.44 0.72 18.31
N ARG A 75 -18.68 0.96 19.39
CA ARG A 75 -18.53 -0.01 20.49
C ARG A 75 -19.85 -0.30 21.19
N ASN A 76 -20.67 0.72 21.42
CA ASN A 76 -22.00 0.56 22.04
C ASN A 76 -22.95 -0.26 21.16
N CYS A 77 -22.76 -0.26 19.85
CA CYS A 77 -23.53 -1.06 18.89
C CYS A 77 -22.94 -2.44 18.61
N GLU A 78 -21.89 -2.85 19.35
CA GLU A 78 -21.07 -4.05 19.09
C GLU A 78 -20.58 -4.12 17.64
N TRP A 79 -20.35 -2.95 17.03
CA TRP A 79 -19.96 -2.85 15.64
C TRP A 79 -18.45 -2.68 15.52
N ASP A 80 -17.79 -3.71 15.01
CA ASP A 80 -16.36 -3.70 14.71
C ASP A 80 -16.10 -2.86 13.45
N ALA A 81 -15.88 -1.56 13.68
CA ALA A 81 -15.47 -0.62 12.66
C ALA A 81 -14.04 -0.90 12.17
N ALA A 82 -13.86 -1.01 10.85
CA ALA A 82 -12.61 -1.37 10.23
C ALA A 82 -11.70 -0.16 9.97
N CYS A 83 -12.27 0.98 9.58
CA CYS A 83 -11.50 2.13 9.09
C CYS A 83 -12.15 3.46 9.45
N ALA A 84 -11.31 4.49 9.59
CA ALA A 84 -11.77 5.86 9.63
C ALA A 84 -12.11 6.33 8.20
N TYR A 85 -13.29 6.92 8.06
CA TYR A 85 -13.83 7.50 6.85
C TYR A 85 -13.76 9.02 6.92
N ARG A 86 -13.29 9.67 5.86
CA ARG A 86 -13.34 11.13 5.71
C ARG A 86 -13.72 11.51 4.30
N ARG A 87 -14.60 12.50 4.20
CA ARG A 87 -15.05 13.10 2.94
C ARG A 87 -15.26 14.58 3.16
N ARG A 88 -14.87 15.39 2.17
CA ARG A 88 -15.28 16.80 2.11
C ARG A 88 -16.45 16.93 1.16
N ASP A 89 -17.56 17.49 1.62
CA ASP A 89 -18.67 17.81 0.74
C ASP A 89 -18.30 19.02 -0.14
N GLN A 90 -18.40 18.83 -1.46
CA GLN A 90 -18.09 19.88 -2.43
C GLN A 90 -19.16 20.97 -2.48
N LYS A 91 -20.39 20.66 -2.07
CA LYS A 91 -21.50 21.64 -2.11
C LYS A 91 -21.44 22.63 -0.96
N ASN A 92 -21.24 22.11 0.25
CA ASN A 92 -21.32 22.91 1.48
C ASN A 92 -19.96 23.16 2.14
N GLY A 93 -18.88 22.54 1.64
CA GLY A 93 -17.54 22.64 2.22
C GLY A 93 -17.35 21.89 3.54
N GLN A 94 -18.40 21.25 4.06
CA GLN A 94 -18.45 20.50 5.31
C GLN A 94 -17.59 19.23 5.26
N TRP A 95 -17.07 18.83 6.41
CA TRP A 95 -16.38 17.55 6.58
C TRP A 95 -17.36 16.49 7.07
N ILE A 96 -17.47 15.40 6.33
CA ILE A 96 -18.16 14.18 6.74
C ILE A 96 -17.09 13.23 7.26
N ILE A 97 -17.16 12.92 8.55
CA ILE A 97 -16.22 12.03 9.23
C ILE A 97 -16.99 10.83 9.75
N GLY A 98 -16.39 9.66 9.63
CA GLY A 98 -17.09 8.43 9.96
C GLY A 98 -16.19 7.25 10.25
N LEU A 99 -16.86 6.14 10.44
CA LEU A 99 -16.32 4.80 10.48
C LEU A 99 -16.99 3.98 9.38
N ILE A 100 -16.23 3.08 8.75
CA ILE A 100 -16.72 2.18 7.70
C ILE A 100 -16.32 0.74 8.02
N SER A 101 -17.20 -0.21 7.71
CA SER A 101 -16.97 -1.66 7.85
C SER A 101 -17.81 -2.42 6.85
N ASN A 102 -17.37 -3.59 6.43
CA ASN A 102 -18.15 -4.56 5.67
C ASN A 102 -19.15 -5.31 6.56
N ASN A 103 -18.98 -5.24 7.89
CA ASN A 103 -19.87 -5.89 8.84
C ASN A 103 -21.17 -5.09 8.98
N GLU A 104 -22.29 -5.80 9.01
CA GLU A 104 -23.58 -5.22 9.38
C GLU A 104 -23.58 -4.89 10.89
N PRO A 105 -24.12 -3.72 11.30
CA PRO A 105 -24.26 -3.39 12.71
C PRO A 105 -25.19 -4.39 13.43
N GLY A 106 -24.74 -4.94 14.56
CA GLY A 106 -25.47 -5.97 15.31
C GLY A 106 -26.66 -5.44 16.10
N ILE A 107 -26.53 -4.25 16.72
CA ILE A 107 -27.59 -3.59 17.50
C ILE A 107 -27.62 -2.12 17.11
N THR A 108 -28.71 -1.65 16.51
CA THR A 108 -28.94 -0.22 16.29
C THR A 108 -29.72 0.34 17.48
N ASN A 109 -29.07 1.09 18.36
CA ASN A 109 -29.81 2.05 19.18
C ASN A 109 -30.49 3.01 18.20
N GLY A 110 -31.79 3.25 18.32
CA GLY A 110 -32.60 3.96 17.32
C GLY A 110 -32.09 5.37 16.93
N ASP A 111 -31.12 5.91 17.66
CA ASP A 111 -30.45 7.19 17.42
C ASP A 111 -29.21 7.10 16.50
N THR A 112 -28.62 5.91 16.34
CA THR A 112 -27.39 5.70 15.57
C THR A 112 -27.72 5.36 14.11
N ALA A 113 -27.64 6.36 13.24
CA ALA A 113 -27.97 6.20 11.82
C ALA A 113 -26.79 5.60 11.03
N PHE A 114 -26.89 4.32 10.70
CA PHE A 114 -25.98 3.68 9.74
C PHE A 114 -26.46 3.91 8.30
N THR A 115 -25.53 4.30 7.43
CA THR A 115 -25.76 4.39 5.99
C THR A 115 -25.21 3.14 5.30
N ARG A 116 -26.07 2.48 4.53
CA ARG A 116 -25.70 1.32 3.71
C ARG A 116 -25.14 1.79 2.37
N LEU A 117 -23.92 1.37 2.05
CA LEU A 117 -23.26 1.58 0.77
C LEU A 117 -23.34 0.30 -0.05
N PRO A 118 -23.94 0.32 -1.26
CA PRO A 118 -24.06 -0.87 -2.08
C PRO A 118 -22.68 -1.35 -2.54
N ALA A 119 -22.58 -2.66 -2.81
CA ALA A 119 -21.40 -3.24 -3.43
C ALA A 119 -21.11 -2.55 -4.78
N GLY A 120 -19.84 -2.28 -5.07
CA GLY A 120 -19.45 -1.46 -6.20
C GLY A 120 -17.99 -1.63 -6.61
N THR A 121 -17.64 -1.07 -7.77
CA THR A 121 -16.24 -1.01 -8.20
C THR A 121 -15.70 0.39 -7.99
N TYR A 122 -14.53 0.46 -7.37
CA TYR A 122 -13.88 1.70 -7.01
C TYR A 122 -12.49 1.73 -7.61
N LEU A 123 -12.06 2.92 -8.05
CA LEU A 123 -10.66 3.19 -8.30
C LEU A 123 -10.02 3.57 -6.98
N ARG A 124 -9.09 2.75 -6.50
CA ARG A 124 -8.38 2.96 -5.24
C ARG A 124 -6.97 3.46 -5.51
N ALA A 125 -6.55 4.47 -4.76
CA ALA A 125 -5.20 4.98 -4.72
C ALA A 125 -4.64 4.76 -3.31
N SER A 126 -3.53 4.05 -3.21
CA SER A 126 -2.91 3.64 -1.95
C SER A 126 -1.52 4.28 -1.80
N GLY A 127 -1.21 4.75 -0.58
CA GLY A 127 0.08 5.36 -0.25
C GLY A 127 0.22 6.82 -0.67
N THR A 128 1.24 7.51 -0.14
CA THR A 128 1.47 8.94 -0.40
C THR A 128 2.37 9.15 -1.61
N PRO A 129 2.00 10.02 -2.58
CA PRO A 129 2.91 10.42 -3.63
C PRO A 129 4.08 11.17 -2.99
N ARG A 130 5.30 10.65 -3.18
CA ARG A 130 6.54 11.32 -2.73
C ARG A 130 7.10 12.31 -3.75
N ASP A 131 6.43 12.46 -4.90
CA ASP A 131 6.76 13.48 -5.90
C ASP A 131 6.29 14.84 -5.40
N GLU A 132 7.22 15.76 -5.14
CA GLU A 132 6.90 17.15 -4.80
C GLU A 132 6.06 17.78 -5.91
N GLY A 133 4.84 18.23 -5.56
CA GLY A 133 3.96 18.96 -6.47
C GLY A 133 2.91 18.13 -7.22
N VAL A 134 2.90 16.79 -7.10
CA VAL A 134 1.84 15.96 -7.70
C VAL A 134 0.91 15.43 -6.62
N THR A 135 -0.36 15.83 -6.66
CA THR A 135 -1.35 15.33 -5.70
C THR A 135 -1.81 13.91 -6.07
N VAL A 136 -2.31 13.16 -5.09
CA VAL A 136 -2.95 11.83 -5.33
C VAL A 136 -4.02 11.96 -6.42
N LYS A 137 -4.82 13.04 -6.35
CA LYS A 137 -5.89 13.33 -7.29
C LYS A 137 -5.38 13.46 -8.72
N ASP A 138 -4.24 14.10 -8.94
CA ASP A 138 -3.66 14.27 -10.28
C ASP A 138 -3.19 12.93 -10.87
N LYS A 139 -2.55 12.08 -10.04
CA LYS A 139 -2.16 10.72 -10.48
C LYS A 139 -3.37 9.88 -10.83
N VAL A 140 -4.42 9.93 -10.01
CA VAL A 140 -5.66 9.18 -10.24
C VAL A 140 -6.36 9.66 -11.51
N ASN A 141 -6.46 10.97 -11.71
CA ASN A 141 -7.05 11.54 -12.92
C ASN A 141 -6.26 11.13 -14.18
N ALA A 142 -4.92 11.22 -14.14
CA ALA A 142 -4.08 10.82 -15.26
C ALA A 142 -4.24 9.32 -15.58
N TRP A 143 -4.26 8.46 -14.55
CA TRP A 143 -4.47 7.03 -14.73
C TRP A 143 -5.86 6.74 -15.27
N SER A 144 -6.89 7.40 -14.75
CA SER A 144 -8.27 7.23 -15.19
C SER A 144 -8.46 7.64 -16.65
N GLN A 145 -7.86 8.77 -17.06
CA GLN A 145 -7.86 9.22 -18.46
C GLN A 145 -7.14 8.23 -19.37
N ALA A 146 -5.97 7.73 -18.96
CA ALA A 146 -5.21 6.75 -19.73
C ALA A 146 -5.96 5.42 -19.94
N ASN A 147 -6.81 5.04 -19.00
CA ASN A 147 -7.60 3.79 -19.04
C ASN A 147 -9.08 4.01 -19.41
N ALA A 148 -9.47 5.24 -19.81
CA ALA A 148 -10.84 5.61 -20.15
C ALA A 148 -11.89 5.25 -19.08
N ILE A 149 -11.52 5.32 -17.80
CA ILE A 149 -12.41 5.00 -16.68
C ILE A 149 -13.13 6.28 -16.23
N PRO A 150 -14.48 6.29 -16.19
CA PRO A 150 -15.24 7.43 -15.70
C PRO A 150 -15.30 7.40 -14.17
N LEU A 151 -14.74 8.42 -13.52
CA LEU A 151 -14.80 8.58 -12.07
C LEU A 151 -16.06 9.33 -11.66
N GLY A 152 -16.67 8.87 -10.58
CA GLY A 152 -17.70 9.61 -9.88
C GLY A 152 -17.15 10.85 -9.20
N SER A 153 -18.07 11.75 -8.84
CA SER A 153 -17.74 13.01 -8.16
C SER A 153 -17.31 12.83 -6.70
N GLU A 154 -17.62 11.67 -6.11
CA GLU A 154 -17.35 11.38 -4.70
C GLU A 154 -15.94 10.81 -4.51
N VAL A 155 -15.26 11.26 -3.45
CA VAL A 155 -13.95 10.74 -3.06
C VAL A 155 -14.01 10.33 -1.60
N PHE A 156 -13.61 9.11 -1.32
CA PHE A 156 -13.57 8.54 0.02
C PHE A 156 -12.13 8.47 0.48
N SER A 157 -11.77 9.14 1.57
CA SER A 157 -10.47 9.00 2.22
C SER A 157 -10.64 7.98 3.35
N LEU A 158 -9.93 6.87 3.25
CA LEU A 158 -9.94 5.78 4.21
C LEU A 158 -8.58 5.73 4.90
N THR A 159 -8.59 5.85 6.22
CA THR A 159 -7.38 5.84 7.04
C THR A 159 -7.44 4.72 8.05
N ALA A 160 -6.39 3.89 8.11
CA ALA A 160 -6.19 2.90 9.15
C ALA A 160 -4.76 2.99 9.66
N GLN A 161 -4.59 3.29 10.96
CA GLN A 161 -3.30 3.40 11.64
C GLN A 161 -2.29 4.32 10.91
N SER A 162 -1.38 3.74 10.13
CA SER A 162 -0.30 4.39 9.37
C SER A 162 -0.57 4.50 7.86
N PHE A 163 -1.67 3.90 7.38
CA PHE A 163 -2.00 3.82 5.95
C PHE A 163 -3.18 4.71 5.57
N GLN A 164 -3.02 5.41 4.44
CA GLN A 164 -4.07 6.19 3.81
C GLN A 164 -4.34 5.64 2.41
N CYS A 165 -5.62 5.44 2.11
CA CYS A 165 -6.07 5.17 0.76
C CYS A 165 -7.25 6.07 0.40
N TRP A 166 -7.39 6.32 -0.89
CA TRP A 166 -8.47 7.12 -1.45
C TRP A 166 -9.23 6.28 -2.45
N GLU A 167 -10.56 6.33 -2.42
CA GLU A 167 -11.43 5.60 -3.35
C GLU A 167 -12.32 6.56 -4.12
N TRP A 168 -12.43 6.32 -5.43
CA TRP A 168 -13.37 6.98 -6.33
C TRP A 168 -14.35 5.93 -6.86
N PRO A 169 -15.67 6.11 -6.71
CA PRO A 169 -16.64 5.21 -7.31
C PRO A 169 -16.55 5.30 -8.82
N ILE A 170 -16.59 4.17 -9.51
CA ILE A 170 -16.59 4.14 -10.99
C ILE A 170 -18.04 4.15 -11.47
N THR A 171 -18.39 5.05 -12.38
CA THR A 171 -19.77 5.23 -12.86
C THR A 171 -20.15 4.35 -14.05
N GLY A 172 -19.25 3.45 -14.48
CA GLY A 172 -19.48 2.50 -15.57
C GLY A 172 -18.98 1.09 -15.25
N GLU A 173 -19.15 0.16 -16.19
CA GLU A 173 -18.60 -1.19 -16.09
C GLU A 173 -17.08 -1.14 -16.25
N ALA A 174 -16.36 -1.15 -15.13
CA ALA A 174 -14.92 -1.37 -15.16
C ALA A 174 -14.64 -2.86 -15.40
N GLU A 175 -13.86 -3.16 -16.44
CA GLU A 175 -13.35 -4.51 -16.66
C GLU A 175 -12.57 -4.98 -15.41
N THR A 176 -12.86 -6.20 -14.98
CA THR A 176 -12.09 -6.81 -13.89
C THR A 176 -10.63 -6.92 -14.29
N PRO A 177 -9.68 -6.56 -13.42
CA PRO A 177 -8.26 -6.62 -13.76
C PRO A 177 -7.89 -8.06 -14.15
N SER A 178 -7.25 -8.18 -15.31
CA SER A 178 -6.82 -9.47 -15.88
C SER A 178 -5.92 -10.22 -14.91
N TRP A 179 -5.82 -11.54 -15.06
CA TRP A 179 -4.92 -12.35 -14.24
C TRP A 179 -3.45 -11.92 -14.38
N ILE A 180 -3.06 -11.37 -15.54
CA ILE A 180 -1.73 -10.81 -15.79
C ILE A 180 -1.53 -9.54 -14.97
N THR A 181 -2.53 -8.63 -14.97
CA THR A 181 -2.50 -7.42 -14.15
C THR A 181 -2.38 -7.78 -12.67
N ARG A 182 -3.16 -8.75 -12.19
CA ARG A 182 -3.06 -9.25 -10.81
C ARG A 182 -1.73 -9.92 -10.49
N LEU A 183 -1.11 -10.61 -11.45
CA LEU A 183 0.21 -11.21 -11.28
C LEU A 183 1.28 -10.13 -11.17
N ILE A 184 1.23 -9.11 -12.05
CA ILE A 184 2.12 -7.97 -12.03
C ILE A 184 1.98 -7.23 -10.69
N GLU A 185 0.75 -7.00 -10.22
CA GLU A 185 0.47 -6.41 -8.92
C GLU A 185 1.09 -7.23 -7.77
N LYS A 186 0.90 -8.56 -7.78
CA LYS A 186 1.53 -9.43 -6.79
C LYS A 186 3.05 -9.41 -6.86
N ILE A 187 3.63 -9.32 -8.05
CA ILE A 187 5.09 -9.20 -8.23
C ILE A 187 5.57 -7.86 -7.65
N PHE A 188 4.81 -6.78 -7.82
CA PHE A 188 5.11 -5.49 -7.21
C PHE A 188 4.99 -5.52 -5.68
N GLU A 189 3.95 -6.16 -5.13
CA GLU A 189 3.80 -6.39 -3.67
C GLU A 189 4.94 -7.26 -3.12
N LEU A 190 5.29 -8.34 -3.82
CA LEU A 190 6.38 -9.24 -3.46
C LEU A 190 7.75 -8.62 -3.67
N ARG A 191 7.89 -7.65 -4.59
CA ARG A 191 9.18 -7.00 -4.87
C ARG A 191 9.74 -6.45 -3.59
N ASP A 192 8.97 -5.67 -2.82
CA ASP A 192 9.57 -4.97 -1.68
C ASP A 192 10.03 -5.93 -0.57
N ILE A 193 9.39 -7.10 -0.48
CA ILE A 193 9.71 -8.19 0.46
C ILE A 193 10.81 -9.13 -0.05
N ALA A 194 10.77 -9.50 -1.33
CA ALA A 194 11.57 -10.57 -1.92
C ALA A 194 12.80 -10.04 -2.69
N PHE A 195 12.84 -8.76 -3.06
CA PHE A 195 13.94 -8.15 -3.81
C PHE A 195 15.26 -8.19 -3.05
N TYR A 196 15.26 -7.81 -1.77
CA TYR A 196 16.47 -7.83 -0.95
C TYR A 196 17.05 -9.25 -0.81
N PRO A 197 16.27 -10.29 -0.47
CA PRO A 197 16.82 -11.65 -0.39
C PRO A 197 17.14 -12.25 -1.77
N LEU A 198 16.34 -12.03 -2.81
CA LEU A 198 16.58 -12.67 -4.11
C LEU A 198 17.75 -12.06 -4.89
N ILE A 199 18.11 -10.81 -4.63
CA ILE A 199 19.17 -10.11 -5.39
C ILE A 199 20.42 -9.90 -4.53
N VAL A 200 20.27 -9.47 -3.27
CA VAL A 200 21.43 -9.17 -2.43
C VAL A 200 22.08 -10.47 -1.93
N THR A 201 21.31 -11.52 -1.63
CA THR A 201 21.90 -12.80 -1.17
C THR A 201 22.79 -13.47 -2.22
N PRO A 202 22.40 -13.62 -3.50
CA PRO A 202 23.30 -14.17 -4.53
C PRO A 202 24.54 -13.31 -4.75
N LEU A 203 24.40 -11.97 -4.69
CA LEU A 203 25.54 -11.07 -4.79
C LEU A 203 26.52 -11.28 -3.65
N THR A 204 26.02 -11.37 -2.42
CA THR A 204 26.86 -11.59 -1.24
C THR A 204 27.58 -12.93 -1.32
N ILE A 205 26.90 -14.00 -1.76
CA ILE A 205 27.53 -15.30 -1.99
C ILE A 205 28.62 -15.21 -3.07
N ALA A 206 28.35 -14.51 -4.18
CA ALA A 206 29.34 -14.28 -5.23
C ALA A 206 30.56 -13.51 -4.71
N MET A 207 30.36 -12.49 -3.87
CA MET A 207 31.45 -11.73 -3.23
C MET A 207 32.35 -12.62 -2.36
N LEU A 208 31.76 -13.51 -1.56
CA LEU A 208 32.52 -14.46 -0.73
C LEU A 208 33.36 -15.44 -1.57
N GLY A 209 32.88 -15.82 -2.76
CA GLY A 209 33.56 -16.73 -3.68
C GLY A 209 34.66 -16.10 -4.56
N THR A 210 34.79 -14.77 -4.59
CA THR A 210 35.81 -14.06 -5.43
C THR A 210 37.25 -14.26 -4.97
N GLY A 211 37.47 -14.71 -3.72
CA GLY A 211 38.80 -14.86 -3.13
C GLY A 211 39.47 -13.54 -2.72
N SER A 212 38.78 -12.39 -2.85
CA SER A 212 39.28 -11.09 -2.38
C SER A 212 38.95 -10.88 -0.91
N SER A 213 39.96 -10.67 -0.06
CA SER A 213 39.78 -10.44 1.38
C SER A 213 38.89 -9.24 1.70
N TRP A 214 38.92 -8.21 0.85
CA TRP A 214 38.09 -7.03 1.01
C TRP A 214 36.62 -7.30 0.65
N LEU A 215 36.36 -7.96 -0.48
CA LEU A 215 34.99 -8.35 -0.88
C LEU A 215 34.40 -9.38 0.08
N PHE A 216 35.23 -10.27 0.63
CA PHE A 216 34.83 -11.22 1.65
C PHE A 216 34.34 -10.51 2.93
N GLY A 217 35.11 -9.52 3.41
CA GLY A 217 34.73 -8.70 4.56
C GLY A 217 33.42 -7.93 4.33
N ILE A 218 33.27 -7.29 3.17
CA ILE A 218 32.01 -6.61 2.80
C ILE A 218 30.86 -7.61 2.69
N GLY A 219 31.10 -8.80 2.15
CA GLY A 219 30.09 -9.85 2.03
C GLY A 219 29.55 -10.26 3.39
N ILE A 220 30.42 -10.59 4.35
CA ILE A 220 30.03 -10.94 5.73
C ILE A 220 29.25 -9.79 6.38
N PHE A 221 29.76 -8.56 6.28
CA PHE A 221 29.07 -7.39 6.83
C PHE A 221 27.68 -7.21 6.21
N THR A 222 27.55 -7.44 4.91
CA THR A 222 26.27 -7.39 4.19
C THR A 222 25.30 -8.46 4.67
N VAL A 223 25.73 -9.70 4.94
CA VAL A 223 24.88 -10.75 5.53
C VAL A 223 24.35 -10.33 6.90
N ILE A 224 25.21 -9.77 7.75
CA ILE A 224 24.83 -9.31 9.09
C ILE A 224 23.81 -8.19 8.99
N LEU A 225 24.05 -7.21 8.13
CA LEU A 225 23.08 -6.13 7.87
C LEU A 225 21.77 -6.65 7.29
N LEU A 226 21.80 -7.59 6.34
CA LEU A 226 20.60 -8.21 5.79
C LEU A 226 19.81 -8.94 6.89
N SER A 227 20.46 -9.66 7.81
CA SER A 227 19.78 -10.34 8.92
C SER A 227 19.03 -9.36 9.83
N GLY A 228 19.58 -8.18 10.09
CA GLY A 228 18.90 -7.12 10.86
C GLY A 228 17.85 -6.36 10.06
N ALA A 229 18.18 -6.00 8.81
CA ALA A 229 17.32 -5.22 7.92
C ALA A 229 16.11 -6.01 7.43
N HIS A 230 16.21 -7.33 7.20
CA HIS A 230 15.05 -8.17 6.88
C HIS A 230 14.04 -8.12 8.01
N LYS A 231 14.46 -8.23 9.26
CA LYS A 231 13.55 -8.12 10.41
C LYS A 231 12.83 -6.75 10.44
N PHE A 232 13.54 -5.66 10.18
CA PHE A 232 12.97 -4.32 10.14
C PHE A 232 12.04 -4.07 8.94
N VAL A 233 12.44 -4.49 7.73
CA VAL A 233 11.65 -4.36 6.50
C VAL A 233 10.40 -5.24 6.59
N PHE A 234 10.49 -6.46 7.11
CA PHE A 234 9.31 -7.32 7.33
C PHE A 234 8.37 -6.76 8.40
N LEU A 235 8.86 -6.05 9.40
CA LEU A 235 8.02 -5.42 10.43
C LEU A 235 7.33 -4.15 9.91
N HIS A 236 8.01 -3.29 9.16
CA HIS A 236 7.42 -2.06 8.62
C HIS A 236 6.66 -2.25 7.30
N GLN A 237 7.04 -3.17 6.41
CA GLN A 237 6.32 -3.40 5.14
C GLN A 237 5.17 -4.41 5.27
N ARG A 238 5.07 -5.11 6.42
CA ARG A 238 3.80 -5.76 6.79
C ARG A 238 2.68 -4.74 6.95
N GLU A 239 2.97 -3.46 7.10
CA GLU A 239 1.96 -2.44 7.26
C GLU A 239 1.20 -2.25 5.93
N ASP A 240 1.79 -1.80 4.83
CA ASP A 240 0.97 -1.38 3.69
C ASP A 240 0.12 -2.48 3.00
N ALA A 241 0.70 -3.60 2.54
CA ALA A 241 -0.06 -4.63 1.80
C ALA A 241 -0.89 -5.55 2.71
N THR A 242 -0.44 -5.78 3.96
CA THR A 242 -1.18 -6.60 4.93
C THR A 242 -2.25 -5.79 5.65
N GLN A 243 -2.02 -4.50 5.94
CA GLN A 243 -3.08 -3.57 6.36
C GLN A 243 -4.06 -3.36 5.20
N GLU A 244 -3.63 -3.31 3.94
CA GLU A 244 -4.58 -3.24 2.83
C GLU A 244 -5.43 -4.52 2.70
N ARG A 245 -4.87 -5.71 2.94
CA ARG A 245 -5.67 -6.94 3.08
C ARG A 245 -6.57 -6.92 4.32
N HIS A 246 -6.15 -6.28 5.40
CA HIS A 246 -7.01 -6.02 6.55
C HIS A 246 -8.20 -5.13 6.12
N LEU A 247 -7.96 -4.05 5.37
CA LEU A 247 -8.98 -3.17 4.77
C LEU A 247 -9.86 -3.84 3.69
N GLN A 248 -9.50 -5.04 3.22
CA GLN A 248 -10.30 -5.81 2.24
C GLN A 248 -11.13 -6.91 2.92
N ASN A 249 -10.69 -7.38 4.09
CA ASN A 249 -11.35 -8.44 4.85
C ASN A 249 -12.27 -7.90 5.95
N TYR A 250 -12.20 -6.60 6.23
CA TYR A 250 -13.10 -5.84 7.10
C TYR A 250 -13.66 -4.64 6.33
#